data_AF-A0A6G0Y851-F1
#
_entry.id   AF-A0A6G0Y851-F1
#
_cell.length_a   1.000
_cell.length_b   1.000
_cell.length_c   1.000
_cell.angle_alpha   90.00
_cell.angle_beta   90.00
_cell.angle_gamma   90.00
#
_symmetry.space_group_name_H-M   'P 1'
#
loop_
_entity.id
_entity.type
_entity.pdbx_description
1 polymer ?
#
loop_
_entity_poly.entity_id
_entity_poly.type
_entity_poly.pdbx_seq_one_letter_code
_entity_poly.pdbx_strand_id
1 'polypeptide(L)'
;MPNNITKFNSLIFLEVNFSEVKTSWVHKLPKDGLTLELNRRNLVSTGTVVELKTRLLNYLKGESIESDSLTINDLTFFGNLIINSKKIETKDLILNQINFLAQYQTT
;
A
#
# COMPACT_ATOMS: atom_id res chain seq x y z
N MET A 1 -15.54 -32.18 28.43
CA MET A 1 -15.08 -31.45 27.23
C MET A 1 -15.60 -30.02 27.31
N PRO A 2 -14.72 -29.01 27.16
CA PRO A 2 -14.99 -27.97 26.19
C PRO A 2 -13.79 -27.62 25.29
N ASN A 3 -14.16 -27.18 24.08
CA ASN A 3 -13.40 -26.74 22.91
C ASN A 3 -12.32 -25.68 23.24
N ASN A 4 -11.08 -25.83 22.80
CA ASN A 4 -10.54 -25.69 21.44
C ASN A 4 -10.42 -24.22 20.98
N ILE A 5 -9.15 -23.80 20.95
CA ILE A 5 -8.46 -22.83 20.08
C ILE A 5 -8.85 -21.35 20.21
N THR A 6 -8.18 -20.67 21.15
CA THR A 6 -7.75 -19.27 20.98
C THR A 6 -6.25 -19.26 20.63
N LYS A 7 -5.85 -19.90 19.54
CA LYS A 7 -4.55 -19.56 18.93
C LYS A 7 -4.79 -18.33 18.09
N PHE A 8 -4.50 -17.17 18.67
CA PHE A 8 -4.13 -16.02 17.85
C PHE A 8 -2.98 -16.49 16.98
N ASN A 9 -3.22 -16.61 15.66
CA ASN A 9 -2.13 -16.68 14.71
C ASN A 9 -1.43 -15.34 14.83
N SER A 10 -0.41 -15.26 15.70
CA SER A 10 0.52 -14.15 15.71
C SER A 10 1.14 -14.16 14.32
N LEU A 11 0.65 -13.29 13.44
CA LEU A 11 1.34 -12.97 12.21
C LEU A 11 2.66 -12.35 12.68
N ILE A 12 3.69 -13.19 12.81
CA ILE A 12 5.05 -12.73 13.05
C ILE A 12 5.42 -12.03 11.76
N PHE A 13 5.19 -10.72 11.72
CA PHE A 13 5.79 -9.88 10.71
C PHE A 13 7.30 -10.00 10.92
N LEU A 14 7.99 -10.59 9.95
CA LEU A 14 9.45 -10.60 9.94
C LEU A 14 9.91 -9.15 10.08
N GLU A 15 10.65 -8.88 11.14
CA GLU A 15 11.23 -7.56 11.38
C GLU A 15 12.08 -7.21 10.16
N VAL A 16 11.70 -6.14 9.47
CA VAL A 16 12.41 -5.71 8.25
C VAL A 16 13.72 -5.08 8.69
N ASN A 17 14.84 -5.74 8.39
CA ASN A 17 16.16 -5.16 8.62
C ASN A 17 16.47 -4.13 7.50
N PHE A 18 16.14 -2.87 7.75
CA PHE A 18 16.39 -1.78 6.80
C PHE A 18 17.88 -1.50 6.54
N SER A 19 18.79 -1.96 7.41
CA SER A 19 20.24 -1.75 7.27
C SER A 19 20.85 -2.46 6.05
N GLU A 20 20.18 -3.50 5.55
CA GLU A 20 20.63 -4.30 4.41
C GLU A 20 20.08 -3.78 3.06
N VAL A 21 19.17 -2.80 3.09
CA VAL A 21 18.53 -2.28 1.89
C VAL A 21 19.51 -1.41 1.10
N LYS A 22 19.90 -1.87 -0.09
CA LYS A 22 20.69 -1.06 -1.02
C LYS A 22 19.84 0.08 -1.56
N THR A 23 20.30 1.32 -1.39
CA THR A 23 19.57 2.54 -1.80
C THR A 23 20.25 3.34 -2.92
N SER A 24 21.47 2.97 -3.33
CA SER A 24 22.26 3.73 -4.32
C SER A 24 21.60 3.87 -5.69
N TRP A 25 20.68 2.97 -6.04
CA TRP A 25 19.90 3.02 -7.28
C TRP A 25 18.91 4.19 -7.32
N VAL A 26 18.45 4.68 -6.16
CA VAL A 26 17.51 5.82 -6.06
C VAL A 26 18.09 7.08 -6.70
N HIS A 27 19.40 7.30 -6.56
CA HIS A 27 20.06 8.48 -7.14
C HIS A 27 20.10 8.46 -8.67
N LYS A 28 20.00 7.27 -9.28
CA LYS A 28 20.05 7.05 -10.73
C LYS A 28 18.68 7.16 -11.40
N LEU A 29 17.59 7.16 -10.62
CA LEU A 29 16.26 7.23 -11.17
C LEU A 29 15.95 8.63 -11.74
N PRO A 30 15.34 8.70 -12.95
CA PRO A 30 14.69 9.92 -13.42
C PRO A 30 13.42 10.20 -12.62
N LYS A 31 12.84 11.39 -12.77
CA LYS A 31 11.63 11.81 -12.04
C LYS A 31 10.49 10.80 -12.16
N ASP A 32 10.20 10.35 -13.37
CA ASP A 32 9.11 9.39 -13.62
C ASP A 32 9.34 8.05 -12.92
N GLY A 33 10.60 7.59 -12.85
CA GLY A 33 10.98 6.40 -12.10
C GLY A 33 10.81 6.55 -10.60
N LEU A 34 11.12 7.73 -10.05
CA LEU A 34 10.87 8.03 -8.64
C LEU A 34 9.38 8.05 -8.31
N THR A 35 8.57 8.71 -9.14
CA THR A 35 7.11 8.75 -9.00
C THR A 35 6.52 7.34 -9.04
N LEU A 36 6.97 6.48 -9.97
CA LEU A 36 6.52 5.10 -10.05
C LEU A 36 6.84 4.31 -8.77
N GLU A 37 8.07 4.39 -8.26
CA GLU A 37 8.47 3.66 -7.06
C GLU A 37 7.77 4.14 -5.78
N LEU A 38 7.51 5.45 -5.68
CA LEU A 38 6.73 6.02 -4.57
C LEU A 38 5.28 5.55 -4.63
N ASN A 39 4.65 5.57 -5.81
CA ASN A 39 3.29 5.06 -6.00
C ASN A 39 3.16 3.58 -5.63
N ARG A 40 4.13 2.73 -6.01
CA ARG A 40 4.15 1.31 -5.65
C ARG A 40 4.19 1.05 -4.14
N ARG A 41 4.61 2.04 -3.35
CA ARG A 41 4.74 1.98 -1.89
C ARG A 41 3.68 2.81 -1.17
N ASN A 42 2.67 3.31 -1.89
CA ASN A 42 1.65 4.22 -1.38
C ASN A 42 2.24 5.48 -0.72
N LEU A 43 3.32 6.01 -1.29
CA LEU A 43 3.96 7.24 -0.83
C LEU A 43 3.60 8.41 -1.74
N VAL A 44 3.59 9.62 -1.18
CA VAL A 44 3.34 10.85 -1.92
C VAL A 44 4.33 10.97 -3.08
N SER A 45 3.82 11.01 -4.31
CA SER A 45 4.62 11.00 -5.54
C SER A 45 4.75 12.35 -6.23
N THR A 46 4.30 13.42 -5.57
CA THR A 46 4.35 14.81 -6.06
C THR A 46 5.50 15.59 -5.41
N GLY A 47 5.94 16.65 -6.10
CA GLY A 47 7.04 17.52 -5.67
C GLY A 47 8.24 17.57 -6.64
N THR A 48 9.34 18.11 -6.13
CA THR A 48 10.65 18.20 -6.78
C THR A 48 11.38 16.85 -6.75
N VAL A 49 12.34 16.65 -7.65
CA VAL A 49 13.16 15.41 -7.68
C VAL A 49 13.89 15.17 -6.35
N VAL A 50 14.31 16.24 -5.68
CA VAL A 50 14.99 16.15 -4.37
C VAL A 50 14.02 15.61 -3.31
N GLU A 51 12.81 16.17 -3.22
CA GLU A 51 11.79 15.70 -2.27
C GLU A 51 11.41 14.24 -2.51
N LEU A 52 11.22 13.83 -3.77
CA LEU A 52 10.90 12.45 -4.13
C LEU A 52 12.03 11.48 -3.75
N LYS A 53 13.29 11.86 -3.98
CA LYS A 53 14.46 11.05 -3.57
C LYS A 53 14.54 10.92 -2.06
N THR A 54 14.41 12.03 -1.33
CA THR A 54 14.45 12.04 0.13
C THR A 54 13.37 11.13 0.70
N ARG A 55 12.13 11.25 0.21
CA ARG A 55 11.01 10.42 0.65
C ARG A 55 11.24 8.93 0.42
N LEU A 56 11.68 8.56 -0.78
CA LEU A 56 11.97 7.16 -1.11
C LEU A 56 13.13 6.61 -0.27
N LEU A 57 14.17 7.41 -0.02
CA LEU A 57 15.30 7.00 0.82
C LEU A 57 14.89 6.80 2.27
N ASN A 58 14.12 7.73 2.85
CA ASN A 58 13.64 7.63 4.21
C ASN A 58 12.80 6.36 4.40
N TYR A 59 11.87 6.10 3.48
CA TYR A 59 11.09 4.86 3.50
C TYR A 59 11.95 3.60 3.48
N LEU A 60 12.94 3.53 2.58
CA LEU A 60 13.82 2.37 2.45
C LEU A 60 14.76 2.18 3.65
N LYS A 61 14.93 3.20 4.49
CA LYS A 61 15.71 3.15 5.74
C LYS A 61 14.85 2.97 6.99
N GLY A 62 13.53 2.94 6.86
CA GLY A 62 12.62 2.94 8.01
C GLY A 62 12.51 4.30 8.72
N GLU A 63 12.92 5.39 8.06
CA GLU A 63 12.90 6.77 8.56
C GLU A 63 11.70 7.58 8.01
N SER A 64 10.71 6.92 7.40
CA SER A 64 9.52 7.57 6.82
C SER A 64 8.62 8.16 7.91
N ILE A 65 8.03 9.32 7.64
CA ILE A 65 7.01 9.92 8.51
C ILE A 65 5.61 9.73 7.93
N GLU A 66 4.57 9.94 8.76
CA GLU A 66 3.17 9.74 8.36
C GLU A 66 2.79 10.59 7.13
N SER A 67 3.28 11.83 7.06
CA SER A 67 3.02 12.73 5.92
C SER A 67 3.67 12.30 4.60
N ASP A 68 4.56 11.30 4.61
CA ASP A 68 5.12 10.73 3.39
C ASP A 68 4.17 9.73 2.72
N SER A 69 3.16 9.23 3.45
CA SER A 69 2.19 8.25 2.96
C SER A 69 1.00 8.94 2.29
N LEU A 70 0.48 8.34 1.23
CA LEU A 70 -0.79 8.76 0.65
C LEU A 70 -1.93 8.40 1.60
N THR A 71 -2.82 9.36 1.87
CA THR A 71 -4.06 9.05 2.57
C THR A 71 -5.07 8.43 1.60
N ILE A 72 -6.12 7.79 2.12
CA ILE A 72 -7.19 7.20 1.29
C ILE A 72 -7.80 8.23 0.33
N ASN A 73 -7.79 9.52 0.72
CA ASN A 73 -8.30 10.61 -0.10
C ASN A 73 -7.40 10.97 -1.29
N ASP A 74 -6.12 10.59 -1.22
CA ASP A 74 -5.10 10.86 -2.26
C ASP A 74 -4.90 9.67 -3.21
N LEU A 75 -5.59 8.55 -2.96
CA LEU A 75 -5.61 7.39 -3.84
C LEU A 75 -6.37 7.71 -5.13
N THR A 76 -5.69 8.38 -6.05
CA THR A 76 -6.08 8.39 -7.45
C THR A 76 -5.83 7.00 -8.01
N PHE A 77 -6.89 6.20 -8.11
CA PHE A 77 -6.85 4.89 -8.77
C PHE A 77 -6.46 5.06 -10.24
N PHE A 78 -5.16 5.00 -10.56
CA PHE A 78 -4.65 4.88 -11.93
C PHE A 78 -4.72 3.43 -12.46
N GLY A 79 -5.69 2.68 -11.97
CA GLY A 79 -6.04 1.38 -12.53
C GLY A 79 -7.11 1.58 -13.58
N ASN A 80 -6.73 1.61 -14.86
CA ASN A 80 -7.55 0.90 -15.83
C ASN A 80 -7.54 -0.56 -15.36
N LEU A 81 -8.58 -0.93 -14.62
CA LEU A 81 -8.90 -2.30 -14.28
C LEU A 81 -9.08 -3.05 -15.61
N ILE A 82 -8.02 -3.66 -16.14
CA ILE A 82 -8.18 -4.72 -17.13
C ILE A 82 -8.65 -5.95 -16.36
N ILE A 83 -9.91 -5.90 -15.90
CA ILE A 83 -10.68 -7.09 -15.58
C ILE A 83 -11.03 -7.66 -16.94
N ASN A 84 -10.27 -8.63 -17.40
CA ASN A 84 -10.74 -9.45 -18.50
C ASN A 84 -12.08 -10.08 -18.08
N SER A 85 -13.14 -9.69 -18.79
CA SER A 85 -14.46 -10.32 -18.91
C SER A 85 -15.44 -10.28 -17.72
N LYS A 86 -16.02 -9.10 -17.48
CA LYS A 86 -17.46 -8.77 -17.66
C LYS A 86 -17.66 -7.39 -17.05
N LYS A 87 -18.43 -6.55 -17.73
CA LYS A 87 -18.85 -5.24 -17.21
C LYS A 87 -19.69 -5.48 -15.96
N ILE A 88 -19.05 -5.48 -14.80
CA ILE A 88 -19.72 -5.49 -13.51
C ILE A 88 -20.18 -4.06 -13.28
N GLU A 89 -21.48 -3.85 -13.19
CA GLU A 89 -22.04 -2.53 -12.94
C GLU A 89 -21.68 -2.12 -11.50
N THR A 90 -21.46 -0.83 -11.28
CA THR A 90 -21.01 -0.27 -9.98
C THR A 90 -21.91 -0.70 -8.81
N LYS A 91 -23.18 -1.02 -9.09
CA LYS A 91 -24.16 -1.55 -8.14
C LYS A 91 -23.78 -2.91 -7.59
N ASP A 92 -23.21 -3.80 -8.41
CA ASP A 92 -22.80 -5.14 -8.01
C ASP A 92 -21.55 -5.09 -7.11
N LEU A 93 -20.68 -4.11 -7.35
CA LEU A 93 -19.49 -3.87 -6.52
C LEU A 93 -19.89 -3.38 -5.12
N ILE A 94 -20.83 -2.44 -5.06
CA ILE A 94 -21.37 -1.93 -3.78
C ILE A 94 -22.10 -3.04 -3.03
N LEU A 95 -22.90 -3.86 -3.71
CA LEU A 95 -23.62 -4.97 -3.08
C LEU A 95 -22.65 -6.02 -2.52
N ASN A 96 -21.58 -6.35 -3.23
CA ASN A 96 -20.54 -7.25 -2.74
C ASN A 96 -19.80 -6.68 -1.53
N GLN A 97 -19.53 -5.36 -1.51
CA GLN A 97 -18.91 -4.69 -0.37
C GLN A 97 -19.81 -4.74 0.86
N ILE A 98 -21.12 -4.47 0.71
CA ILE A 98 -22.10 -4.52 1.81
C ILE A 98 -22.22 -5.95 2.37
N ASN A 99 -22.31 -6.94 1.49
CA ASN A 99 -22.42 -8.34 1.90
C ASN A 99 -21.16 -8.84 2.61
N PHE A 100 -19.98 -8.38 2.20
CA PHE A 100 -18.74 -8.67 2.91
C PHE A 100 -18.76 -8.08 4.33
N LEU A 101 -19.16 -6.82 4.49
CA LEU A 101 -19.20 -6.15 5.79
C LEU A 101 -20.26 -6.75 6.73
N ALA A 102 -21.39 -7.21 6.21
CA ALA A 102 -22.46 -7.84 7.00
C ALA A 102 -22.03 -9.17 7.64
N GLN A 103 -21.07 -9.89 7.04
CA GLN A 103 -20.55 -11.15 7.59
C GLN A 103 -19.67 -10.95 8.85
N TYR A 104 -19.28 -9.71 9.15
CA TYR A 104 -18.46 -9.38 10.33
C TYR A 104 -19.24 -8.62 11.42
N GLN A 105 -20.57 -8.47 11.26
CA GLN A 105 -21.41 -7.74 12.22
C GLN A 105 -22.31 -8.63 13.10
N THR A 106 -22.25 -9.96 12.98
CA THR A 106 -22.94 -10.86 13.93
C THR A 106 -21.97 -11.42 14.96
N THR A 107 -21.71 -10.64 16.01
CA THR A 107 -21.35 -11.12 17.36
C THR A 107 -21.85 -10.14 18.39
#